data_AF-A0A7C6S7Z5-F1
#
_entry.id   AF-A0A7C6S7Z5-F1
#
_cell.length_a   1.000
_cell.length_b   1.000
_cell.length_c   1.000
_cell.angle_alpha   90.00
_cell.angle_beta   90.00
_cell.angle_gamma   90.00
#
_symmetry.space_group_name_H-M   'P 1'
#
loop_
_entity.id
_entity.type
_entity.pdbx_description
1 polymer ?
#
loop_
_entity_poly.entity_id
_entity_poly.type
_entity_poly.pdbx_seq_one_letter_code
_entity_poly.pdbx_strand_id
1 'polypeptide(L)'
;MGGQTVTLLGDLKYGRTVHSLSYFMALYGNKMIFASPESLKMPEEIKADLRARGAQFEETGDVEAALAASDIVYVTRVQRERFEDPAEYEKVKGSYILDRKLLAKAKPGITILHPLPRVDEIATDVDDYEGAAYFRQAHNGMYIWMALLGLVTGRAK
;
A
#
# COMPACT_ATOMS: atom_id res chain seq x y z
N MET A 1 1.27 17.56 -0.75
CA MET A 1 1.84 16.19 -0.68
C MET A 1 3.15 16.30 0.06
N GLY A 2 3.34 15.47 1.09
CA GLY A 2 4.51 15.54 1.97
C GLY A 2 4.12 15.75 3.43
N GLY A 3 4.92 15.18 4.34
CA GLY A 3 4.66 15.20 5.78
C GLY A 3 3.60 14.21 6.26
N GLN A 4 3.14 13.28 5.40
CA GLN A 4 2.27 12.18 5.82
C GLN A 4 3.10 10.99 6.29
N THR A 5 2.51 10.18 7.18
CA THR A 5 2.98 8.82 7.46
C THR A 5 2.17 7.82 6.64
N VAL A 6 2.84 7.02 5.81
CA VAL A 6 2.22 6.11 4.85
C VAL A 6 2.64 4.67 5.14
N THR A 7 1.69 3.82 5.52
CA THR A 7 1.92 2.38 5.65
C THR A 7 1.71 1.69 4.32
N LEU A 8 2.71 0.92 3.86
CA LEU A 8 2.55 -0.07 2.79
C LEU A 8 2.34 -1.43 3.47
N LEU A 9 1.14 -2.00 3.34
CA LEU A 9 0.73 -3.21 4.04
C LEU A 9 0.58 -4.38 3.06
N GLY A 10 1.31 -5.46 3.30
CA GLY A 10 1.05 -6.75 2.67
C GLY A 10 2.22 -7.40 1.95
N ASP A 11 2.00 -7.83 0.71
CA ASP A 11 3.05 -8.38 -0.15
C ASP A 11 3.92 -7.25 -0.71
N LEU A 12 5.02 -6.95 0.00
CA LEU A 12 5.98 -5.93 -0.38
C LEU A 12 7.14 -6.48 -1.21
N LYS A 13 7.40 -7.79 -1.12
CA LYS A 13 8.42 -8.46 -1.92
C LYS A 13 8.10 -8.41 -3.40
N TYR A 14 6.85 -8.69 -3.75
CA TYR A 14 6.43 -8.85 -5.14
C TYR A 14 5.58 -7.68 -5.67
N GLY A 15 5.06 -6.83 -4.78
CA GLY A 15 4.19 -5.72 -5.13
C GLY A 15 4.88 -4.61 -5.93
N ARG A 16 4.83 -4.69 -7.27
CA ARG A 16 5.38 -3.64 -8.16
C ARG A 16 4.78 -2.26 -7.90
N THR A 17 3.51 -2.20 -7.50
CA THR A 17 2.81 -0.96 -7.17
C THR A 17 3.43 -0.29 -5.94
N VAL A 18 3.75 -1.05 -4.89
CA VAL A 18 4.37 -0.50 -3.67
C VAL A 18 5.83 -0.13 -3.87
N HIS A 19 6.55 -0.79 -4.78
CA HIS A 19 7.89 -0.37 -5.20
C HIS A 19 7.85 1.00 -5.87
N SER A 20 7.00 1.17 -6.90
CA SER A 20 6.88 2.47 -7.56
C SER A 20 6.33 3.56 -6.62
N LEU A 21 5.38 3.20 -5.76
CA LEU A 21 4.79 4.13 -4.80
C LEU A 21 5.79 4.58 -3.74
N SER A 22 6.67 3.71 -3.24
CA SER A 22 7.66 4.09 -2.23
C SER A 22 8.63 5.15 -2.76
N TYR A 23 9.07 5.03 -4.01
CA TYR A 23 9.86 6.08 -4.66
C TYR A 23 9.10 7.39 -4.78
N PHE A 24 7.84 7.32 -5.20
CA PHE A 24 7.00 8.51 -5.31
C PHE A 24 6.78 9.18 -3.95
N MET A 25 6.54 8.41 -2.89
CA MET A 25 6.39 8.93 -1.53
C MET A 25 7.67 9.57 -1.01
N ALA A 26 8.84 8.99 -1.31
CA ALA A 26 10.14 9.53 -0.94
C ALA A 26 10.41 10.91 -1.56
N LEU A 27 9.99 11.16 -2.82
CA LEU A 27 10.14 12.46 -3.48
C LEU A 27 9.48 13.62 -2.73
N TYR A 28 8.42 13.34 -1.96
CA TYR A 28 7.67 14.34 -1.20
C TYR A 28 8.01 14.34 0.30
N GLY A 29 9.04 13.60 0.73
CA GLY A 29 9.47 13.59 2.14
C GLY A 29 8.43 12.97 3.10
N ASN A 30 7.67 11.98 2.65
CA ASN A 30 6.78 11.22 3.53
C ASN A 30 7.56 10.19 4.35
N LYS A 31 7.13 9.94 5.59
CA LYS A 31 7.60 8.79 6.38
C LYS A 31 6.85 7.55 5.89
N MET A 32 7.55 6.46 5.62
CA MET A 32 6.93 5.19 5.24
C MET A 32 7.04 4.16 6.36
N ILE A 33 6.03 3.30 6.48
CA ILE A 33 6.06 2.12 7.33
C ILE A 33 5.82 0.91 6.43
N PHE A 34 6.77 -0.01 6.37
CA PHE A 34 6.65 -1.26 5.63
C PHE A 34 6.14 -2.35 6.57
N ALA A 35 4.85 -2.64 6.47
CA ALA A 35 4.17 -3.64 7.29
C ALA A 35 3.93 -4.91 6.47
N SER A 36 4.65 -5.99 6.78
CA SER A 36 4.58 -7.23 6.00
C SER A 36 4.99 -8.45 6.82
N PRO A 37 4.49 -9.65 6.49
CA PRO A 37 5.07 -10.90 6.97
C PRO A 37 6.56 -11.01 6.62
N GLU A 38 7.32 -11.76 7.41
CA GLU A 38 8.78 -11.91 7.25
C GLU A 38 9.18 -12.34 5.83
N SER A 39 8.45 -13.28 5.23
CA SER A 39 8.71 -13.81 3.90
C SER A 39 8.37 -12.84 2.75
N LEU A 40 7.66 -11.74 3.05
CA LEU A 40 7.12 -10.78 2.06
C LEU A 40 7.64 -9.35 2.25
N LYS A 41 8.78 -9.19 2.94
CA LYS A 41 9.44 -7.90 3.14
C LYS A 41 9.82 -7.20 1.84
N MET A 42 9.90 -5.88 1.91
CA MET A 42 10.42 -5.04 0.83
C MET A 42 11.84 -5.50 0.45
N PRO A 43 12.15 -5.72 -0.84
CA PRO A 43 13.47 -6.17 -1.26
C PRO A 43 14.58 -5.22 -0.82
N GLU A 44 15.74 -5.76 -0.42
CA GLU A 44 16.85 -4.95 0.09
C GLU A 44 17.39 -3.98 -0.96
N GLU A 45 17.36 -4.34 -2.25
CA GLU A 45 17.74 -3.45 -3.35
C GLU A 45 16.90 -2.16 -3.39
N ILE A 46 15.58 -2.28 -3.19
CA ILE A 46 14.65 -1.15 -3.15
C ILE A 46 14.92 -0.31 -1.90
N LYS A 47 15.10 -0.98 -0.75
CA LYS A 47 15.42 -0.30 0.52
C LYS A 47 16.74 0.46 0.44
N ALA A 48 17.77 -0.11 -0.18
CA ALA A 48 19.06 0.52 -0.36
C ALA A 48 18.95 1.79 -1.24
N ASP A 49 18.25 1.72 -2.37
CA ASP A 49 18.04 2.88 -3.24
C ASP A 49 17.18 3.96 -2.57
N LEU A 50 16.14 3.58 -1.82
CA LEU A 50 15.34 4.52 -1.01
C LEU A 50 16.20 5.22 0.05
N ARG A 51 17.07 4.49 0.77
CA ARG A 51 18.01 5.11 1.74
C ARG A 51 19.00 6.05 1.06
N ALA A 52 19.54 5.67 -0.09
CA ALA A 52 20.45 6.51 -0.87
C ALA A 52 19.79 7.83 -1.32
N ARG A 53 18.47 7.82 -1.49
CA ARG A 53 17.65 9.01 -1.82
C ARG A 53 17.17 9.79 -0.59
N GLY A 54 17.59 9.40 0.62
CA GLY A 54 17.21 10.06 1.86
C GLY A 54 15.79 9.75 2.35
N ALA A 55 15.16 8.68 1.85
CA ALA A 55 13.83 8.28 2.29
C ALA A 55 13.83 7.83 3.76
N GLN A 56 12.79 8.22 4.51
CA GLN A 56 12.58 7.78 5.88
C GLN A 56 11.59 6.62 5.89
N PHE A 57 12.03 5.45 6.34
CA PHE A 57 11.14 4.30 6.50
C PHE A 57 11.54 3.40 7.66
N GLU A 58 10.57 2.66 8.19
CA GLU A 58 10.76 1.60 9.17
C GLU A 58 10.02 0.31 8.73
N GLU A 59 10.45 -0.83 9.25
CA GLU A 59 9.85 -2.15 8.95
C GLU A 59 9.19 -2.70 10.21
N THR A 60 8.01 -3.29 10.10
CA THR A 60 7.30 -3.88 11.24
C THR A 60 6.44 -5.07 10.82
N GLY A 61 6.29 -6.04 11.72
CA GLY A 61 5.27 -7.09 11.61
C GLY A 61 3.96 -6.73 12.33
N ASP A 62 3.95 -5.65 13.11
CA ASP A 62 2.79 -5.20 13.88
C ASP A 62 1.92 -4.25 13.03
N VAL A 63 0.86 -4.81 12.47
CA VAL A 63 -0.10 -4.07 11.64
C VAL A 63 -0.89 -3.04 12.47
N GLU A 64 -1.21 -3.35 13.72
CA GLU A 64 -1.98 -2.46 14.58
C GLU A 64 -1.18 -1.20 14.91
N ALA A 65 0.08 -1.36 15.31
CA ALA A 65 0.99 -0.23 15.53
C ALA A 65 1.21 0.59 14.26
N ALA A 66 1.36 -0.07 13.10
CA ALA A 66 1.53 0.60 11.81
C ALA A 66 0.30 1.44 11.43
N LEU A 67 -0.92 0.95 11.69
CA LEU A 67 -2.15 1.66 11.38
C LEU A 67 -2.43 2.82 12.36
N ALA A 68 -2.05 2.67 13.63
CA ALA A 68 -2.19 3.72 14.63
C ALA A 68 -1.30 4.95 14.34
N ALA A 69 -0.16 4.74 13.67
CA ALA A 69 0.79 5.81 13.33
C ALA A 69 0.51 6.50 11.99
N SER A 70 -0.29 5.90 11.10
CA SER A 70 -0.36 6.30 9.69
C SER A 70 -1.57 7.14 9.31
N ASP A 71 -1.32 8.12 8.44
CA ASP A 71 -2.36 8.93 7.79
C ASP A 71 -2.99 8.18 6.61
N ILE A 72 -2.20 7.34 5.96
CA ILE A 72 -2.58 6.57 4.78
C ILE A 72 -2.09 5.13 4.96
N VAL A 73 -2.96 4.15 4.67
CA VAL A 73 -2.56 2.76 4.47
C VAL A 73 -2.81 2.37 3.01
N TYR A 74 -1.78 1.86 2.36
CA TYR A 74 -1.85 1.26 1.04
C TYR A 74 -1.73 -0.25 1.19
N VAL A 75 -2.87 -0.93 1.10
CA VAL A 75 -2.96 -2.39 1.28
C VAL A 75 -2.71 -3.07 -0.07
N THR A 76 -1.98 -4.19 -0.05
CA THR A 76 -1.78 -5.04 -1.23
C THR A 76 -2.35 -6.44 -1.01
N ARG A 77 -2.66 -7.11 -2.12
CA ARG A 77 -3.02 -8.52 -2.12
C ARG A 77 -1.77 -9.39 -2.01
N VAL A 78 -1.86 -10.49 -1.26
CA VAL A 78 -0.91 -11.62 -1.38
C VAL A 78 -1.05 -12.28 -2.76
N GLN A 79 0.02 -12.26 -3.55
CA GLN A 79 -0.02 -12.76 -4.94
C GLN A 79 0.21 -14.27 -5.00
N ARG A 80 -0.87 -15.06 -4.88
CA ARG A 80 -0.82 -16.54 -4.93
C ARG A 80 0.00 -17.06 -6.10
N GLU A 81 -0.12 -16.44 -7.26
CA GLU A 81 0.56 -16.80 -8.50
C GLU A 81 2.10 -16.67 -8.47
N ARG A 82 2.68 -16.10 -7.40
CA ARG A 82 4.13 -15.91 -7.24
C ARG A 82 4.78 -16.84 -6.22
N PHE A 83 4.01 -17.71 -5.59
CA PHE A 83 4.53 -18.74 -4.70
C PHE A 83 4.79 -20.01 -5.51
N GLU A 84 6.01 -20.54 -5.42
CA GLU A 84 6.36 -21.82 -6.03
C GLU A 84 5.75 -23.00 -5.24
N ASP A 85 5.69 -22.85 -3.91
CA ASP A 85 5.06 -23.81 -3.01
C ASP A 85 3.70 -23.27 -2.49
N PRO A 86 2.57 -23.94 -2.82
CA PRO A 86 1.27 -23.61 -2.25
C PRO A 86 1.22 -23.58 -0.72
N ALA A 87 2.06 -24.36 -0.03
CA ALA A 87 2.11 -24.35 1.43
C ALA A 87 2.72 -23.05 2.00
N GLU A 88 3.62 -22.38 1.28
CA GLU A 88 4.10 -21.06 1.67
C GLU A 88 3.03 -19.99 1.53
N TYR A 89 2.21 -20.09 0.48
CA TYR A 89 1.07 -19.21 0.29
C TYR A 89 0.05 -19.35 1.43
N GLU A 90 -0.33 -20.57 1.80
CA GLU A 90 -1.31 -20.79 2.88
C GLU A 90 -0.82 -20.29 4.26
N LYS A 91 0.50 -20.20 4.49
CA LYS A 91 1.06 -19.61 5.72
C LYS A 91 0.87 -18.11 5.81
N VAL A 92 0.78 -17.41 4.68
CA VAL A 92 0.70 -15.94 4.63
C VAL A 92 -0.67 -15.44 4.14
N LYS A 93 -1.49 -16.30 3.56
CA LYS A 93 -2.86 -15.99 3.19
C LYS A 93 -3.65 -15.64 4.46
N GLY A 94 -4.30 -14.48 4.46
CA GLY A 94 -5.03 -14.00 5.63
C GLY A 94 -4.15 -13.60 6.81
N SER A 95 -2.83 -13.46 6.61
CA SER A 95 -1.91 -12.95 7.64
C SER A 95 -2.26 -11.54 8.13
N TYR A 96 -3.05 -10.81 7.35
CA TYR A 96 -3.72 -9.58 7.73
C TYR A 96 -5.07 -9.53 7.01
N ILE A 97 -6.08 -9.08 7.74
CA ILE A 97 -7.39 -8.72 7.21
C ILE A 97 -7.71 -7.36 7.81
N LEU A 98 -7.81 -6.35 6.95
CA LEU A 98 -8.30 -5.05 7.38
C LEU A 98 -9.82 -5.12 7.51
N ASP A 99 -10.29 -5.33 8.73
CA ASP A 99 -11.70 -5.32 9.10
C ASP A 99 -12.05 -4.09 9.96
N ARG A 100 -13.34 -3.90 10.27
CA ARG A 100 -13.78 -2.77 11.11
C ARG A 100 -13.16 -2.77 12.51
N LYS A 101 -12.82 -3.95 13.06
CA LYS A 101 -12.24 -4.08 14.40
C LYS A 101 -10.80 -3.56 14.43
N LEU A 102 -10.00 -3.92 13.43
CA LEU A 102 -8.64 -3.43 13.27
C LEU A 102 -8.64 -1.94 12.93
N LEU A 103 -9.56 -1.50 12.06
CA LEU A 103 -9.72 -0.10 11.70
C LEU A 103 -10.08 0.78 12.90
N ALA A 104 -10.86 0.27 13.87
CA ALA A 104 -11.18 1.01 15.09
C ALA A 104 -9.96 1.35 15.97
N LYS A 105 -8.82 0.69 15.74
CA LYS A 105 -7.55 0.94 16.42
C LYS A 105 -6.58 1.78 15.58
N ALA A 106 -6.92 2.04 14.32
CA ALA A 106 -6.12 2.88 13.44
C ALA A 106 -6.24 4.36 13.84
N LYS A 107 -5.35 5.19 13.26
CA LYS A 107 -5.45 6.63 13.40
C LYS A 107 -6.83 7.13 12.91
N PRO A 108 -7.56 7.95 13.70
CA PRO A 108 -8.83 8.51 13.24
C PRO A 108 -8.66 9.29 11.93
N GLY A 109 -9.54 9.02 10.96
CA GLY A 109 -9.48 9.67 9.64
C GLY A 109 -8.42 9.09 8.69
N ILE A 110 -7.81 7.94 9.02
CA ILE A 110 -6.90 7.24 8.10
C ILE A 110 -7.56 7.01 6.73
N THR A 111 -6.80 7.23 5.65
CA THR A 111 -7.23 6.92 4.28
C THR A 111 -6.73 5.55 3.87
N ILE A 112 -7.62 4.72 3.32
CA ILE A 112 -7.34 3.34 2.91
C ILE A 112 -7.31 3.28 1.38
N LEU A 113 -6.16 2.87 0.84
CA LEU A 113 -5.91 2.68 -0.59
C LEU A 113 -5.64 1.20 -0.89
N HIS A 114 -5.96 0.79 -2.10
CA HIS A 114 -5.72 -0.57 -2.58
C HIS A 114 -5.64 -0.56 -4.12
N PRO A 115 -4.65 -1.22 -4.76
CA PRO A 115 -4.50 -1.23 -6.21
C PRO A 115 -5.61 -2.00 -6.94
N LEU A 116 -6.31 -2.87 -6.23
CA LEU A 116 -7.31 -3.83 -6.74
C LEU A 116 -6.71 -4.86 -7.72
N PRO A 117 -7.39 -6.00 -7.97
CA PRO A 117 -8.57 -6.50 -7.24
C PRO A 117 -8.22 -6.90 -5.80
N ARG A 118 -9.17 -6.76 -4.87
CA ARG A 118 -9.05 -7.33 -3.53
C ARG A 118 -9.60 -8.75 -3.47
N VAL A 119 -9.08 -9.58 -2.58
CA VAL A 119 -9.63 -10.93 -2.31
C VAL A 119 -10.20 -10.99 -0.91
N ASP A 120 -9.34 -11.08 0.11
CA ASP A 120 -9.73 -11.24 1.52
C ASP A 120 -9.02 -10.25 2.45
N GLU A 121 -8.02 -9.51 1.94
CA GLU A 121 -7.14 -8.61 2.69
C GLU A 121 -7.84 -7.34 3.21
N ILE A 122 -9.00 -6.99 2.65
CA ILE A 122 -9.87 -5.92 3.14
C ILE A 122 -11.30 -6.48 3.20
N ALA A 123 -11.87 -6.53 4.39
CA ALA A 123 -13.25 -6.99 4.58
C ALA A 123 -14.26 -5.98 4.04
N THR A 124 -15.45 -6.45 3.66
CA THR A 124 -16.50 -5.62 3.07
C THR A 124 -17.17 -4.67 4.06
N ASP A 125 -17.01 -4.91 5.37
CA ASP A 125 -17.47 -4.01 6.44
C ASP A 125 -16.63 -2.72 6.57
N VAL A 126 -15.58 -2.60 5.76
CA VAL A 126 -14.77 -1.39 5.59
C VAL A 126 -15.28 -0.50 4.46
N ASP A 127 -16.16 -1.00 3.58
CA ASP A 127 -16.58 -0.29 2.35
C ASP A 127 -17.32 1.02 2.62
N ASP A 128 -18.08 1.07 3.71
CA ASP A 128 -18.86 2.24 4.12
C ASP A 128 -18.06 3.24 4.96
N TYR A 129 -16.80 2.94 5.29
CA TYR A 129 -15.93 3.87 6.00
C TYR A 129 -15.56 5.04 5.09
N GLU A 130 -15.70 6.26 5.60
CA GLU A 130 -15.45 7.49 4.81
C GLU A 130 -14.04 7.52 4.19
N GLY A 131 -13.04 7.05 4.94
CA GLY A 131 -11.65 6.95 4.49
C GLY A 131 -11.36 5.79 3.54
N ALA A 132 -12.31 4.90 3.25
CA ALA A 132 -12.16 3.83 2.25
C ALA A 132 -12.15 4.43 0.84
N ALA A 133 -10.96 4.60 0.27
CA ALA A 133 -10.74 5.37 -0.94
C ALA A 133 -10.39 4.53 -2.17
N TYR A 134 -10.27 3.20 -2.06
CA TYR A 134 -9.82 2.33 -3.16
C TYR A 134 -10.72 2.36 -4.41
N PHE A 135 -12.04 2.55 -4.27
CA PHE A 135 -12.91 2.76 -5.45
C PHE A 135 -12.75 4.16 -6.05
N ARG A 136 -12.60 5.19 -5.20
CA ARG A 136 -12.28 6.56 -5.65
C ARG A 136 -10.93 6.60 -6.35
N GLN A 137 -9.95 5.86 -5.84
CA GLN A 137 -8.62 5.69 -6.42
C GLN A 137 -8.71 5.07 -7.81
N ALA A 138 -9.48 3.99 -7.99
CA ALA A 138 -9.69 3.38 -9.31
C ALA A 138 -10.34 4.35 -10.30
N HIS A 139 -11.38 5.08 -9.86
CA HIS A 139 -12.03 6.12 -10.67
C HIS A 139 -11.07 7.25 -11.06
N ASN A 140 -10.25 7.71 -10.11
CA ASN A 140 -9.22 8.73 -10.36
C ASN A 140 -8.18 8.25 -11.39
N GLY A 141 -7.90 6.94 -11.46
CA GLY A 141 -7.03 6.35 -12.46
C GLY A 141 -7.46 6.71 -13.89
N MET A 142 -8.76 6.71 -14.21
CA MET A 142 -9.28 7.11 -15.52
C MET A 142 -8.85 8.53 -15.90
N TYR A 143 -9.01 9.50 -14.99
CA TYR A 143 -8.65 10.89 -15.26
C TYR A 143 -7.14 11.07 -15.40
N ILE A 144 -6.33 10.36 -14.61
CA ILE A 144 -4.88 10.37 -14.76
C ILE A 144 -4.46 9.83 -16.13
N TRP A 145 -5.09 8.75 -16.62
CA TRP A 145 -4.82 8.23 -17.96
C TRP A 145 -5.23 9.21 -19.06
N MET A 146 -6.39 9.84 -18.94
CA MET A 146 -6.83 10.87 -19.89
C MET A 146 -5.84 12.03 -19.94
N ALA A 147 -5.38 12.52 -18.79
CA ALA A 147 -4.39 13.58 -18.69
C ALA A 147 -3.04 13.17 -19.30
N LEU A 148 -2.54 11.98 -18.94
CA LEU A 148 -1.27 11.46 -19.44
C LEU A 148 -1.29 11.30 -20.97
N LEU A 149 -2.35 10.69 -21.52
CA LEU A 149 -2.52 10.55 -22.97
C LEU A 149 -2.64 11.92 -23.65
N GLY A 150 -3.37 12.86 -23.04
CA GLY A 150 -3.46 14.23 -23.51
C GLY A 150 -2.09 14.89 -23.62
N LEU A 151 -1.26 14.79 -22.58
CA LEU A 151 0.09 15.37 -22.55
C LEU A 151 1.01 14.71 -23.60
N VAL A 152 1.06 13.37 -23.64
CA VAL A 152 1.94 12.63 -24.56
C VAL A 152 1.56 12.85 -26.04
N THR A 153 0.27 13.05 -26.33
CA THR A 153 -0.21 13.31 -27.69
C THR A 153 -0.26 14.80 -28.06
N GLY A 154 0.15 15.70 -27.16
CA GLY A 154 0.14 17.16 -27.38
C GLY A 154 -1.27 17.78 -27.41
N ARG A 155 -2.28 17.07 -26.87
CA ARG A 155 -3.68 17.51 -26.82
C ARG A 155 -4.07 18.15 -25.50
N ALA A 156 -3.29 17.95 -24.44
CA ALA A 156 -3.36 18.69 -23.20
C ALA A 156 -2.15 19.63 -23.11
N LYS A 157 -2.37 20.87 -22.69
CA LYS A 157 -1.32 21.88 -22.44
C LYS A 157 -1.14 22.06 -20.95
#